data_AF-A0A3Q4GY74-F1
#
_entry.id   AF-A0A3Q4GY74-F1
#
_cell.length_a   1.000
_cell.length_b   1.000
_cell.length_c   1.000
_cell.angle_alpha   90.00
_cell.angle_beta   90.00
_cell.angle_gamma   90.00
#
_symmetry.space_group_name_H-M   'P 1'
#
loop_
_entity.id
_entity.type
_entity.pdbx_description
1 polymer ?
#
loop_
_entity_poly.entity_id
_entity_poly.type
_entity_poly.pdbx_seq_one_letter_code
_entity_poly.pdbx_strand_id
1 'polypeptide(L)'
;VCVCVCVLLYEFILCVCFVLCAFIIFSPHPSPLPVSSDIKLLKRVRRGWMWNQFFLQEEYTGSDYQYIGKLQSDQDHGDGSVKYVLSGEGAGTIFVIDENNGDLHATRRLDREEKAFYVLKATVVNKWTGQKLEPETEFIIKLHDINDNEPKFSKEVYTASVPERSDIGTSVTQVTATDADDTMYGNSAKLVYSISQGHPYFSVEPNTGVIRTALGPGDMDREQREHYQVVIEAKDMGGQRGGLTGSTVVKITLTDVNDNPPHFTQSIYQFRVPESSTSGSVVGRIQATDKDIGQNAEMDFTIISGDGMEMFDISTDKETQEGLVTVRKPLDYEKKPSYTIEIQVQNTQEYVRFVSSGPKDVATVRLAVDDVDEPPVFKKASYLYEVKEDVAVGTVVGSVSAMDPDRARSVVK
;
A
#
# COMPACT_ATOMS: atom_id res chain seq x y z
N VAL A 1 -13.28 25.57 -46.41
CA VAL A 1 -12.48 26.71 -46.92
C VAL A 1 -13.02 27.98 -46.27
N CYS A 2 -12.36 28.44 -45.21
CA CYS A 2 -12.00 29.83 -44.88
C CYS A 2 -11.72 29.89 -43.37
N VAL A 3 -10.44 30.05 -43.09
CA VAL A 3 -9.82 30.22 -41.77
C VAL A 3 -10.02 31.66 -41.31
N CYS A 4 -10.28 31.91 -40.02
CA CYS A 4 -9.69 33.07 -39.36
C CYS A 4 -9.63 32.92 -37.84
N VAL A 5 -8.45 33.24 -37.34
CA VAL A 5 -7.96 33.22 -35.96
C VAL A 5 -8.21 34.59 -35.31
N CYS A 6 -8.63 34.63 -34.05
CA CYS A 6 -8.59 35.81 -33.15
C CYS A 6 -8.43 35.26 -31.71
N VAL A 7 -7.28 35.31 -31.06
CA VAL A 7 -6.67 36.44 -30.32
C VAL A 7 -7.66 37.10 -29.37
N LEU A 8 -7.57 36.75 -28.08
CA LEU A 8 -8.22 37.45 -26.97
C LEU A 8 -7.16 38.24 -26.20
N LEU A 9 -7.19 39.56 -26.42
CA LEU A 9 -6.58 40.61 -25.63
C LEU A 9 -7.75 41.52 -25.25
N TYR A 10 -8.10 41.60 -23.96
CA TYR A 10 -9.06 42.60 -23.48
C TYR A 10 -8.69 43.04 -22.06
N GLU A 11 -8.20 44.27 -21.99
CA GLU A 11 -8.32 45.12 -20.80
C GLU A 11 -9.17 46.34 -21.17
N PHE A 12 -9.84 46.86 -20.13
CA PHE A 12 -10.31 48.23 -19.89
C PHE A 12 -11.77 48.67 -20.17
N ILE A 13 -12.42 48.96 -19.01
CA ILE A 13 -13.22 50.16 -18.64
C ILE A 13 -14.71 50.17 -18.97
N LEU A 14 -15.53 49.96 -17.92
CA LEU A 14 -16.53 50.89 -17.34
C LEU A 14 -17.58 50.09 -16.58
N CYS A 15 -17.71 50.26 -15.25
CA CYS A 15 -19.04 50.24 -14.66
C CYS A 15 -19.12 50.95 -13.32
N VAL A 16 -20.23 51.65 -13.17
CA VAL A 16 -20.57 52.69 -12.22
C VAL A 16 -21.18 52.09 -10.94
N CYS A 17 -20.91 52.73 -9.81
CA CYS A 17 -21.51 52.47 -8.50
C CYS A 17 -23.04 52.39 -8.54
N PHE A 18 -23.66 51.46 -7.81
CA PHE A 18 -24.87 51.74 -7.01
C PHE A 18 -25.05 50.69 -5.91
N VAL A 19 -25.12 51.17 -4.67
CA VAL A 19 -25.37 50.43 -3.43
C VAL A 19 -26.88 50.37 -3.20
N LEU A 20 -27.40 49.16 -2.95
CA LEU A 20 -28.78 48.87 -2.54
C LEU A 20 -29.01 49.23 -1.07
N CYS A 21 -30.11 49.94 -0.80
CA CYS A 21 -30.71 50.03 0.53
C CYS A 21 -32.22 49.84 0.36
N ALA A 22 -32.78 48.85 1.08
CA ALA A 22 -34.19 48.47 1.02
C ALA A 22 -35.05 49.29 2.00
N PHE A 23 -36.25 49.64 1.56
CA PHE A 23 -37.32 50.28 2.32
C PHE A 23 -38.14 49.26 3.13
N ILE A 24 -38.60 49.65 4.33
CA ILE A 24 -39.93 49.31 4.85
C ILE A 24 -40.53 50.58 5.51
N ILE A 25 -41.80 50.84 5.20
CA ILE A 25 -42.63 52.00 5.57
C ILE A 25 -43.60 51.61 6.69
N PHE A 26 -43.87 52.51 7.64
CA PHE A 26 -45.23 52.82 8.15
C PHE A 26 -45.27 54.25 8.75
N SER A 27 -46.38 54.95 8.53
CA SER A 27 -46.75 56.33 8.97
C SER A 27 -48.24 56.29 9.42
N PRO A 28 -48.92 57.33 9.96
CA PRO A 28 -48.48 58.72 10.26
C PRO A 28 -49.07 59.42 11.56
N HIS A 29 -48.46 60.56 11.92
CA HIS A 29 -49.08 61.86 12.35
C HIS A 29 -49.52 62.18 13.82
N PRO A 30 -49.62 63.49 14.22
CA PRO A 30 -48.69 64.11 15.18
C PRO A 30 -49.37 64.84 16.38
N SER A 31 -48.60 65.27 17.38
CA SER A 31 -48.94 66.39 18.31
C SER A 31 -47.76 66.73 19.25
N PRO A 32 -47.73 67.94 19.87
CA PRO A 32 -46.49 68.73 20.01
C PRO A 32 -45.77 68.60 21.37
N LEU A 33 -44.54 69.16 21.34
CA LEU A 33 -43.47 69.26 22.36
C LEU A 33 -43.91 69.46 23.83
N PRO A 34 -42.99 69.12 24.76
CA PRO A 34 -42.44 70.21 25.56
C PRO A 34 -40.91 70.28 25.50
N VAL A 35 -40.45 71.52 25.60
CA VAL A 35 -39.06 71.95 25.71
C VAL A 35 -38.46 71.38 27.00
N SER A 36 -37.38 70.60 26.88
CA SER A 36 -36.47 70.29 27.99
C SER A 36 -35.08 70.76 27.60
N SER A 37 -34.63 71.77 28.33
CA SER A 37 -33.29 72.33 28.30
C SER A 37 -32.32 71.38 29.00
N ASP A 38 -31.69 70.49 28.25
CA ASP A 38 -30.44 69.86 28.66
C ASP A 38 -29.63 69.53 27.40
N ILE A 39 -28.81 70.49 26.98
CA ILE A 39 -27.78 70.26 25.97
C ILE A 39 -26.72 69.37 26.65
N LYS A 40 -26.94 68.05 26.68
CA LYS A 40 -25.81 67.13 26.69
C LYS A 40 -25.08 67.37 25.37
N LEU A 41 -23.93 68.04 25.45
CA LEU A 41 -22.94 68.08 24.39
C LEU A 41 -22.71 66.64 23.92
N LEU A 42 -23.39 66.24 22.84
CA LEU A 42 -23.09 65.02 22.13
C LEU A 42 -21.72 65.24 21.51
N LYS A 43 -20.68 64.83 22.25
CA LYS A 43 -19.32 64.80 21.74
C LYS A 43 -19.35 63.82 20.56
N ARG A 44 -19.20 64.36 19.35
CA ARG A 44 -19.09 63.56 18.13
C ARG A 44 -17.86 62.68 18.26
N VAL A 45 -18.04 61.43 18.67
CA VAL A 45 -16.97 60.42 18.61
C VAL A 45 -16.84 60.06 17.13
N ARG A 46 -15.77 60.54 16.49
CA ARG A 46 -15.40 60.06 15.15
C ARG A 46 -15.22 58.54 15.27
N ARG A 47 -15.90 57.77 14.43
CA ARG A 47 -15.61 56.33 14.29
C ARG A 47 -14.16 56.21 13.82
N GLY A 48 -13.24 55.92 14.74
CA GLY A 48 -11.86 55.60 14.42
C GLY A 48 -11.84 54.29 13.66
N TRP A 49 -11.22 54.29 12.48
CA TRP A 49 -10.84 53.05 11.82
C TRP A 49 -9.73 52.43 12.69
N MET A 50 -10.06 51.43 13.50
CA MET A 50 -9.03 50.67 14.22
C MET A 50 -8.44 49.65 13.25
N TRP A 51 -7.20 49.90 12.80
CA TRP A 51 -6.34 48.84 12.30
C TRP A 51 -5.99 47.95 13.48
N ASN A 52 -6.78 46.89 13.69
CA ASN A 52 -6.61 45.95 14.80
C ASN A 52 -5.64 44.81 14.46
N GLN A 53 -5.00 44.84 13.29
CA GLN A 53 -4.07 43.82 12.85
C GLN A 53 -2.89 44.45 12.10
N PHE A 54 -1.68 44.08 12.52
CA PHE A 54 -0.44 44.29 11.80
C PHE A 54 0.08 42.96 11.29
N PHE A 55 0.85 43.02 10.21
CA PHE A 55 1.47 41.87 9.60
C PHE A 55 2.99 42.05 9.62
N LEU A 56 3.70 40.99 9.96
CA LEU A 56 5.15 40.97 10.05
C LEU A 56 5.65 39.71 9.38
N GLN A 57 6.54 39.83 8.41
CA GLN A 57 7.17 38.66 7.81
C GLN A 57 8.11 38.00 8.82
N GLU A 58 8.04 36.68 8.94
CA GLU A 58 8.93 35.93 9.82
C GLU A 58 10.39 35.87 9.31
N GLU A 59 11.28 35.32 10.14
CA GLU A 59 12.70 35.08 9.81
C GLU A 59 13.49 36.28 9.25
N TYR A 60 13.01 37.51 9.46
CA TYR A 60 13.61 38.69 8.86
C TYR A 60 15.11 38.81 9.16
N THR A 61 15.92 38.91 8.11
CA THR A 61 17.38 38.78 8.22
C THR A 61 18.14 40.09 8.45
N GLY A 62 17.47 41.24 8.46
CA GLY A 62 18.12 42.54 8.65
C GLY A 62 18.74 42.72 10.03
N SER A 63 19.71 43.64 10.11
CA SER A 63 20.50 43.93 11.32
C SER A 63 19.80 44.88 12.31
N ASP A 64 18.73 45.55 11.87
CA ASP A 64 18.02 46.57 12.63
C ASP A 64 16.65 46.07 13.12
N TYR A 65 16.06 46.80 14.07
CA TYR A 65 14.70 46.52 14.53
C TYR A 65 13.70 46.58 13.38
N GLN A 66 13.02 45.47 13.12
CA GLN A 66 12.10 45.35 12.00
C GLN A 66 10.88 46.22 12.25
N TYR A 67 10.68 47.23 11.40
CA TYR A 67 9.53 48.11 11.47
C TYR A 67 8.25 47.35 11.12
N ILE A 68 7.22 47.49 11.97
CA ILE A 68 5.93 46.81 11.84
C ILE A 68 4.88 47.79 11.33
N GLY A 69 4.89 49.02 11.86
CA GLY A 69 3.91 50.04 11.55
C GLY A 69 3.93 51.15 12.58
N LYS A 70 2.94 52.04 12.51
CA LYS A 70 2.82 53.19 13.40
C LYS A 70 1.45 53.24 14.05
N LEU A 71 1.42 53.45 15.36
CA LEU A 71 0.21 53.83 16.08
C LEU A 71 0.15 55.35 16.16
N GLN A 72 -1.03 55.90 15.88
CA GLN A 72 -1.25 57.34 15.92
C GLN A 72 -2.53 57.66 16.68
N SER A 73 -2.42 58.57 17.65
CA SER A 73 -3.56 59.09 18.41
C SER A 73 -4.03 60.43 17.83
N ASP A 74 -5.33 60.71 17.96
CA ASP A 74 -5.87 62.02 17.61
C ASP A 74 -5.54 63.12 18.62
N GLN A 75 -5.05 62.74 19.80
CA GLN A 75 -4.53 63.63 20.84
C GLN A 75 -3.05 64.01 20.61
N ASP A 76 -2.38 63.37 19.66
CA ASP A 76 -1.01 63.70 19.28
C ASP A 76 -1.00 64.89 18.31
N HIS A 77 -0.74 66.08 18.85
CA HIS A 77 -0.63 67.32 18.08
C HIS A 77 0.78 67.61 17.56
N GLY A 78 1.74 66.67 17.74
CA GLY A 78 3.14 66.87 17.36
C GLY A 78 3.90 67.86 18.26
N ASP A 79 3.33 68.21 19.41
CA ASP A 79 3.91 69.10 20.43
C ASP A 79 4.75 68.36 21.49
N GLY A 80 4.84 67.02 21.37
CA GLY A 80 5.55 66.16 22.32
C GLY A 80 4.83 65.95 23.64
N SER A 81 3.54 66.30 23.73
CA SER A 81 2.71 66.16 24.93
C SER A 81 2.26 64.73 25.22
N VAL A 82 2.30 63.87 24.21
CA VAL A 82 1.85 62.49 24.29
C VAL A 82 3.02 61.54 24.47
N LYS A 83 2.73 60.40 25.09
CA LYS A 83 3.62 59.26 25.23
C LYS A 83 2.88 57.99 24.86
N TYR A 84 3.38 57.28 23.85
CA TYR A 84 2.86 55.96 23.47
C TYR A 84 3.38 54.89 24.43
N VAL A 85 2.48 54.04 24.93
CA VAL A 85 2.81 52.96 25.86
C VAL A 85 2.25 51.64 25.32
N LEU A 86 3.14 50.66 25.19
CA LEU A 86 2.83 49.30 24.76
C LEU A 86 2.78 48.35 25.97
N SER A 87 1.79 47.47 26.00
CA SER A 87 1.54 46.44 27.00
C SER A 87 1.08 45.14 26.31
N GLY A 88 1.03 44.03 27.05
CA GLY A 88 0.61 42.73 26.51
C GLY A 88 1.78 41.80 26.19
N GLU A 89 1.57 40.85 25.29
CA GLU A 89 2.50 39.75 25.05
C GLU A 89 3.76 40.21 24.32
N GLY A 90 4.92 40.08 24.95
CA GLY A 90 6.21 40.46 24.35
C GLY A 90 6.48 41.97 24.31
N ALA A 91 5.63 42.80 24.91
CA ALA A 91 5.87 44.24 25.01
C ALA A 91 7.13 44.54 25.84
N GLY A 92 8.02 45.37 25.29
CA GLY A 92 9.29 45.77 25.91
C GLY A 92 10.42 44.75 25.77
N THR A 93 10.14 43.54 25.28
CA THR A 93 11.15 42.49 25.05
C THR A 93 11.25 42.13 23.57
N ILE A 94 10.13 41.73 22.97
CA ILE A 94 10.01 41.32 21.57
C ILE A 94 9.56 42.50 20.71
N PHE A 95 8.61 43.29 21.22
CA PHE A 95 8.04 44.43 20.53
C PHE A 95 8.28 45.70 21.32
N VAL A 96 8.78 46.73 20.63
CA VAL A 96 9.03 48.04 21.22
C VAL A 96 8.29 49.09 20.42
N ILE A 97 7.74 50.07 21.13
CA ILE A 97 7.13 51.26 20.53
C ILE A 97 8.01 52.46 20.87
N ASP A 98 8.31 53.30 19.88
CA ASP A 98 8.90 54.60 20.13
C ASP A 98 7.87 55.48 20.85
N GLU A 99 8.23 55.91 22.05
CA GLU A 99 7.34 56.62 22.94
C GLU A 99 6.93 58.01 22.43
N ASN A 100 7.69 58.60 21.51
CA ASN A 100 7.49 59.96 21.02
C ASN A 100 6.74 60.00 19.70
N ASN A 101 6.90 58.99 18.84
CA ASN A 101 6.30 58.99 17.51
C ASN A 101 5.32 57.83 17.26
N GLY A 102 5.28 56.79 18.10
CA GLY A 102 4.37 55.66 17.96
C GLY A 102 4.80 54.59 16.94
N ASP A 103 6.04 54.64 16.44
CA ASP A 103 6.61 53.62 15.56
C ASP A 103 6.84 52.31 16.33
N LEU A 104 6.30 51.22 15.80
CA LEU A 104 6.33 49.90 16.38
C LEU A 104 7.36 49.04 15.65
N HIS A 105 8.24 48.40 16.42
CA HIS A 105 9.29 47.53 15.89
C HIS A 105 9.35 46.18 16.60
N ALA A 106 9.78 45.15 15.89
CA ALA A 106 10.26 43.90 16.46
C ALA A 106 11.77 43.99 16.72
N THR A 107 12.21 43.59 17.91
CA THR A 107 13.61 43.69 18.36
C THR A 107 14.45 42.46 18.02
N ARG A 108 13.79 41.35 17.66
CA ARG A 108 14.43 40.06 17.34
C ARG A 108 13.72 39.40 16.17
N ARG A 109 14.39 38.39 15.61
CA ARG A 109 13.80 37.47 14.63
C ARG A 109 12.70 36.65 15.30
N LEU A 110 11.61 36.45 14.57
CA LEU A 110 10.45 35.70 14.99
C LEU A 110 10.19 34.58 13.99
N ASP A 111 9.66 33.49 14.51
CA ASP A 111 9.37 32.22 13.84
C ASP A 111 7.87 31.95 14.08
N ARG A 112 7.12 31.75 12.99
CA ARG A 112 5.68 31.53 12.99
C ARG A 112 5.34 30.15 13.51
N GLU A 113 6.14 29.14 13.22
CA GLU A 113 6.02 27.76 13.70
C GLU A 113 6.20 27.71 15.22
N GLU A 114 7.01 28.59 15.80
CA GLU A 114 7.05 28.81 17.25
C GLU A 114 5.78 29.54 17.74
N LYS A 115 5.44 30.68 17.13
CA LYS A 115 4.25 31.46 17.50
C LYS A 115 3.73 32.37 16.38
N ALA A 116 2.61 31.96 15.78
CA ALA A 116 2.00 32.62 14.62
C ALA A 116 1.40 34.03 14.87
N PHE A 117 1.03 34.39 16.11
CA PHE A 117 0.52 35.72 16.41
C PHE A 117 0.73 36.15 17.87
N TYR A 118 0.74 37.46 18.07
CA TYR A 118 0.86 38.10 19.37
C TYR A 118 -0.29 39.07 19.60
N VAL A 119 -0.84 39.08 20.81
CA VAL A 119 -1.89 40.02 21.22
C VAL A 119 -1.26 41.10 22.09
N LEU A 120 -1.29 42.33 21.60
CA LEU A 120 -0.71 43.49 22.24
C LEU A 120 -1.77 44.54 22.51
N LYS A 121 -1.44 45.43 23.43
CA LYS A 121 -2.29 46.53 23.84
C LYS A 121 -1.48 47.81 23.81
N ALA A 122 -2.11 48.89 23.36
CA ALA A 122 -1.49 50.21 23.37
C ALA A 122 -2.42 51.24 24.01
N THR A 123 -1.82 52.21 24.69
CA THR A 123 -2.50 53.37 25.24
C THR A 123 -1.63 54.60 25.04
N VAL A 124 -2.26 55.77 24.96
CA VAL A 124 -1.57 57.04 24.92
C VAL A 124 -1.78 57.75 26.25
N VAL A 125 -0.68 58.20 26.85
CA VAL A 125 -0.68 58.95 28.12
C VAL A 125 -0.09 60.32 27.91
N ASN A 126 -0.49 61.28 28.73
CA ASN A 126 0.16 62.57 28.78
C ASN A 126 1.57 62.41 29.36
N LYS A 127 2.58 62.90 28.64
CA LYS A 127 4.00 62.73 28.97
C LYS A 127 4.38 63.35 30.33
N TRP A 128 3.70 64.43 30.73
CA TRP A 128 4.02 65.17 31.95
C TRP A 128 3.17 64.75 33.16
N THR A 129 1.90 64.41 32.95
CA THR A 129 0.98 64.06 34.05
C THR A 129 0.78 62.56 34.22
N GLY A 130 1.17 61.75 33.24
CA GLY A 130 0.92 60.30 33.21
C GLY A 130 -0.55 59.92 33.04
N GLN A 131 -1.44 60.90 32.84
CA GLN A 131 -2.87 60.65 32.67
C GLN A 131 -3.12 59.94 31.33
N LYS A 132 -3.90 58.85 31.35
CA LYS A 132 -4.38 58.19 30.12
C LYS A 132 -5.24 59.16 29.31
N LEU A 133 -4.81 59.45 28.08
CA LEU A 133 -5.52 60.30 27.13
C LEU A 133 -6.51 59.48 26.28
N GLU A 134 -6.17 58.21 26.03
CA GLU A 134 -7.00 57.26 25.29
C GLU A 134 -7.17 55.94 26.05
N PRO A 135 -8.29 55.22 25.84
CA PRO A 135 -8.45 53.87 26.38
C PRO A 135 -7.40 52.92 25.80
N GLU A 136 -7.10 51.87 26.54
CA GLU A 136 -6.21 50.82 26.08
C GLU A 136 -6.90 50.04 24.95
N THR A 137 -6.23 49.94 23.81
CA THR A 137 -6.74 49.32 22.58
C THR A 137 -5.93 48.07 22.26
N GLU A 138 -6.62 46.97 22.01
CA GLU A 138 -6.01 45.69 21.65
C GLU A 138 -5.84 45.58 20.13
N PHE A 139 -4.68 45.06 19.71
CA PHE A 139 -4.37 44.75 18.33
C PHE A 139 -3.51 43.47 18.26
N ILE A 140 -3.52 42.85 17.09
CA ILE A 140 -2.82 41.59 16.85
C ILE A 140 -1.66 41.85 15.89
N ILE A 141 -0.49 41.30 16.19
CA ILE A 141 0.59 41.16 15.21
C ILE A 141 0.55 39.72 14.71
N LYS A 142 0.23 39.54 13.44
CA LYS A 142 0.26 38.24 12.76
C LYS A 142 1.56 38.08 12.00
N LEU A 143 2.19 36.93 12.13
CA LEU A 143 3.35 36.60 11.32
C LEU A 143 2.89 36.07 9.95
N HIS A 144 3.54 36.56 8.90
CA HIS A 144 3.40 36.01 7.56
C HIS A 144 4.38 34.88 7.37
N ASP A 145 3.83 33.76 6.92
CA ASP A 145 4.51 32.54 6.55
C ASP A 145 5.54 32.76 5.43
N ILE A 146 6.71 32.18 5.62
CA ILE A 146 7.72 31.92 4.59
C ILE A 146 7.80 30.41 4.41
N ASN A 147 8.04 29.96 3.17
CA ASN A 147 8.23 28.54 2.89
C ASN A 147 9.65 28.08 3.30
N ASP A 148 9.90 27.93 4.59
CA ASP A 148 11.20 27.59 5.17
C ASP A 148 11.26 26.17 5.79
N ASN A 149 10.12 25.48 5.91
CA ASN A 149 10.09 24.09 6.32
C ASN A 149 9.94 23.15 5.12
N GLU A 150 10.81 22.13 5.06
CA GLU A 150 10.67 21.09 4.04
C GLU A 150 9.62 20.02 4.46
N PRO A 151 8.94 19.40 3.50
CA PRO A 151 8.03 18.29 3.76
C PRO A 151 8.72 17.13 4.48
N LYS A 152 8.11 16.62 5.55
CA LYS A 152 8.64 15.48 6.33
C LYS A 152 7.70 14.29 6.27
N PHE A 153 8.21 13.16 5.78
CA PHE A 153 7.45 11.90 5.78
C PHE A 153 7.30 11.33 7.19
N SER A 154 6.15 10.70 7.46
CA SER A 154 5.87 10.07 8.75
C SER A 154 6.79 8.90 9.10
N LYS A 155 7.48 8.33 8.09
CA LYS A 155 8.46 7.25 8.23
C LYS A 155 9.62 7.49 7.27
N GLU A 156 10.83 7.12 7.69
CA GLU A 156 12.01 7.14 6.83
C GLU A 156 11.92 6.08 5.72
N VAL A 157 11.35 4.91 6.05
CA VAL A 157 11.15 3.79 5.12
C VAL A 157 9.74 3.21 5.30
N TYR A 158 9.04 3.00 4.20
CA TYR A 158 7.78 2.28 4.15
C TYR A 158 8.02 0.88 3.58
N THR A 159 7.34 -0.11 4.15
CA THR A 159 7.30 -1.48 3.62
C THR A 159 5.87 -1.81 3.23
N ALA A 160 5.71 -2.48 2.09
CA ALA A 160 4.42 -2.91 1.58
C ALA A 160 4.57 -4.22 0.81
N SER A 161 3.45 -4.91 0.63
CA SER A 161 3.40 -6.07 -0.23
C SER A 161 2.17 -5.99 -1.14
N VAL A 162 2.29 -6.58 -2.33
CA VAL A 162 1.23 -6.61 -3.34
C VAL A 162 1.30 -7.95 -4.06
N PRO A 163 0.18 -8.60 -4.38
CA PRO A 163 0.20 -9.80 -5.22
C PRO A 163 0.89 -9.52 -6.54
N GLU A 164 1.72 -10.45 -6.98
CA GLU A 164 2.12 -10.47 -8.39
C GLU A 164 0.89 -10.64 -9.29
N ARG A 165 1.06 -10.39 -10.59
CA ARG A 165 -0.06 -10.38 -11.53
C ARG A 165 -1.25 -9.48 -11.14
N SER A 166 -1.02 -8.47 -10.29
CA SER A 166 -2.04 -7.49 -9.91
C SER A 166 -2.48 -6.64 -11.11
N ASP A 167 -3.76 -6.29 -11.15
CA ASP A 167 -4.28 -5.39 -12.18
C ASP A 167 -3.72 -3.98 -12.01
N ILE A 168 -3.72 -3.20 -13.09
CA ILE A 168 -3.40 -1.77 -13.07
C ILE A 168 -4.33 -1.06 -12.08
N GLY A 169 -3.77 -0.19 -11.24
CA GLY A 169 -4.52 0.58 -10.25
C GLY A 169 -4.73 -0.13 -8.91
N THR A 170 -4.23 -1.34 -8.73
CA THR A 170 -4.25 -2.05 -7.44
C THR A 170 -3.49 -1.23 -6.39
N SER A 171 -4.12 -0.96 -5.25
CA SER A 171 -3.54 -0.18 -4.17
C SER A 171 -2.47 -0.98 -3.44
N VAL A 172 -1.25 -0.43 -3.34
CA VAL A 172 -0.10 -1.07 -2.69
C VAL A 172 0.04 -0.56 -1.25
N THR A 173 0.15 0.76 -1.08
CA THR A 173 0.29 1.42 0.22
C THR A 173 0.01 2.91 0.09
N GLN A 174 -0.04 3.63 1.19
CA GLN A 174 -0.16 5.09 1.22
C GLN A 174 0.98 5.68 2.04
N VAL A 175 1.68 6.64 1.46
CA VAL A 175 2.66 7.45 2.18
C VAL A 175 2.03 8.75 2.65
N THR A 176 2.56 9.31 3.73
CA THR A 176 2.08 10.58 4.26
C THR A 176 3.27 11.42 4.67
N ALA A 177 3.29 12.66 4.19
CA ALA A 177 4.20 13.70 4.62
C ALA A 177 3.39 14.88 5.20
N THR A 178 4.05 15.62 6.08
CA THR A 178 3.53 16.84 6.70
C THR A 178 4.53 17.96 6.50
N ASP A 179 4.00 19.15 6.31
CA ASP A 179 4.76 20.38 6.22
C ASP A 179 4.35 21.27 7.41
N ALA A 180 5.31 22.00 7.98
CA ALA A 180 5.06 22.84 9.15
C ALA A 180 4.55 24.24 8.76
N ASP A 181 4.73 24.65 7.51
CA ASP A 181 4.33 25.95 6.99
C ASP A 181 2.79 26.13 6.94
N ASP A 182 2.32 27.32 6.59
CA ASP A 182 0.89 27.61 6.50
C ASP A 182 0.21 26.84 5.37
N THR A 183 -0.88 26.15 5.70
CA THR A 183 -1.72 25.45 4.73
C THR A 183 -2.67 26.38 3.97
N MET A 184 -2.94 27.57 4.50
CA MET A 184 -3.91 28.53 3.94
C MET A 184 -3.26 29.70 3.21
N TYR A 185 -2.07 30.12 3.62
CA TYR A 185 -1.34 31.23 3.02
C TYR A 185 -0.34 30.71 1.98
N GLY A 186 -0.33 31.29 0.77
CA GLY A 186 0.72 31.01 -0.24
C GLY A 186 0.75 29.60 -0.87
N ASN A 187 -0.07 28.65 -0.40
CA ASN A 187 0.08 27.22 -0.68
C ASN A 187 1.41 26.62 -0.18
N SER A 188 2.12 27.24 0.76
CA SER A 188 3.44 26.79 1.24
C SER A 188 3.37 25.31 1.64
N ALA A 189 2.51 24.95 2.60
CA ALA A 189 2.35 23.56 3.04
C ALA A 189 1.53 22.64 2.10
N LYS A 190 1.20 23.06 0.87
CA LYS A 190 0.41 22.23 -0.06
C LYS A 190 1.31 21.20 -0.75
N LEU A 191 1.19 19.94 -0.35
CA LEU A 191 2.03 18.86 -0.86
C LEU A 191 1.51 18.24 -2.16
N VAL A 192 2.46 17.91 -3.04
CA VAL A 192 2.26 17.07 -4.23
C VAL A 192 3.27 15.93 -4.20
N TYR A 193 2.77 14.70 -4.24
CA TYR A 193 3.57 13.49 -4.25
C TYR A 193 3.97 13.10 -5.68
N SER A 194 5.21 12.62 -5.84
CA SER A 194 5.70 12.07 -7.11
C SER A 194 6.73 10.96 -6.89
N ILE A 195 6.96 10.13 -7.89
CA ILE A 195 8.04 9.13 -7.87
C ILE A 195 9.28 9.81 -8.47
N SER A 196 10.30 10.06 -7.65
CA SER A 196 11.56 10.68 -8.12
C SER A 196 12.52 9.64 -8.69
N GLN A 197 12.52 8.43 -8.13
CA GLN A 197 13.33 7.31 -8.60
C GLN A 197 12.56 5.99 -8.45
N GLY A 198 12.67 5.10 -9.41
CA GLY A 198 11.99 3.81 -9.34
C GLY A 198 11.78 3.18 -10.69
N HIS A 199 11.03 2.08 -10.68
CA HIS A 199 10.62 1.38 -11.89
C HIS A 199 9.22 1.84 -12.34
N PRO A 200 8.88 1.73 -13.64
CA PRO A 200 7.58 2.16 -14.16
C PRO A 200 6.40 1.29 -13.71
N TYR A 201 6.63 0.27 -12.88
CA TYR A 201 5.61 -0.63 -12.34
C TYR A 201 4.65 0.03 -11.34
N PHE A 202 5.03 1.19 -10.79
CA PHE A 202 4.25 1.88 -9.76
C PHE A 202 3.93 3.32 -10.15
N SER A 203 2.80 3.81 -9.65
CA SER A 203 2.36 5.20 -9.73
C SER A 203 2.00 5.69 -8.33
N VAL A 204 2.08 7.00 -8.09
CA VAL A 204 1.63 7.62 -6.85
C VAL A 204 0.58 8.67 -7.17
N GLU A 205 -0.51 8.64 -6.41
CA GLU A 205 -1.57 9.63 -6.53
C GLU A 205 -1.08 10.98 -5.96
N PRO A 206 -1.00 12.06 -6.76
CA PRO A 206 -0.26 13.26 -6.38
C PRO A 206 -0.81 14.00 -5.15
N ASN A 207 -2.11 13.86 -4.84
CA ASN A 207 -2.72 14.58 -3.72
C ASN A 207 -2.87 13.74 -2.45
N THR A 208 -2.83 12.41 -2.56
CA THR A 208 -3.12 11.50 -1.45
C THR A 208 -1.93 10.66 -1.01
N GLY A 209 -0.90 10.55 -1.85
CA GLY A 209 0.25 9.68 -1.58
C GLY A 209 -0.05 8.19 -1.70
N VAL A 210 -1.22 7.81 -2.25
CA VAL A 210 -1.57 6.41 -2.49
C VAL A 210 -0.75 5.88 -3.66
N ILE A 211 0.04 4.83 -3.41
CA ILE A 211 0.84 4.14 -4.41
C ILE A 211 0.02 2.98 -5.00
N ARG A 212 0.00 2.89 -6.32
CA ARG A 212 -0.73 1.87 -7.08
C ARG A 212 0.17 1.20 -8.10
N THR A 213 -0.18 -0.01 -8.50
CA THR A 213 0.39 -0.65 -9.70
C THR A 213 0.06 0.18 -10.94
N ALA A 214 1.03 0.37 -11.82
CA ALA A 214 0.91 1.17 -13.03
C ALA A 214 0.96 0.33 -14.32
N LEU A 215 1.43 -0.92 -14.22
CA LEU A 215 1.55 -1.86 -15.30
C LEU A 215 0.66 -3.10 -15.07
N GLY A 216 0.51 -3.92 -16.12
CA GLY A 216 -0.44 -5.01 -16.14
C GLY A 216 0.04 -6.27 -15.42
N PRO A 217 -0.83 -7.30 -15.35
CA PRO A 217 -0.52 -8.56 -14.68
C PRO A 217 0.73 -9.29 -15.19
N GLY A 218 1.14 -9.09 -16.44
CA GLY A 218 2.33 -9.75 -17.00
C GLY A 218 3.65 -9.03 -16.71
N ASP A 219 3.61 -7.82 -16.13
CA ASP A 219 4.79 -6.96 -15.97
C ASP A 219 5.45 -7.09 -14.59
N MET A 220 4.73 -7.67 -13.62
CA MET A 220 5.16 -7.86 -12.23
C MET A 220 5.00 -9.32 -11.84
N ASP A 221 6.12 -10.04 -11.88
CA ASP A 221 6.26 -11.49 -11.71
C ASP A 221 7.34 -11.71 -10.63
N ARG A 222 6.98 -12.48 -9.59
CA ARG A 222 7.80 -12.73 -8.41
C ARG A 222 8.96 -13.67 -8.74
N GLU A 223 8.76 -14.66 -9.60
CA GLU A 223 9.77 -15.62 -10.06
C GLU A 223 10.88 -14.91 -10.85
N GLN A 224 10.57 -13.80 -11.51
CA GLN A 224 11.56 -12.93 -12.14
C GLN A 224 12.18 -11.94 -11.15
N ARG A 225 11.34 -11.29 -10.33
CA ARG A 225 11.80 -10.29 -9.36
C ARG A 225 10.80 -10.09 -8.21
N GLU A 226 11.18 -10.57 -7.03
CA GLU A 226 10.36 -10.45 -5.82
C GLU A 226 10.37 -9.03 -5.19
N HIS A 227 11.48 -8.29 -5.31
CA HIS A 227 11.69 -7.05 -4.55
C HIS A 227 11.83 -5.81 -5.43
N TYR A 228 11.04 -4.79 -5.09
CA TYR A 228 11.05 -3.48 -5.72
C TYR A 228 11.30 -2.38 -4.69
N GLN A 229 11.87 -1.29 -5.18
CA GLN A 229 12.09 -0.09 -4.40
C GLN A 229 11.75 1.12 -5.25
N VAL A 230 10.96 2.04 -4.68
CA VAL A 230 10.66 3.35 -5.26
C VAL A 230 10.98 4.43 -4.23
N VAL A 231 11.48 5.56 -4.70
CA VAL A 231 11.70 6.76 -3.90
C VAL A 231 10.55 7.71 -4.19
N ILE A 232 9.80 8.04 -3.14
CA ILE A 232 8.70 9.00 -3.22
C ILE A 232 9.22 10.35 -2.75
N GLU A 233 8.90 11.38 -3.52
CA GLU A 233 9.14 12.77 -3.20
C GLU A 233 7.80 13.44 -2.85
N ALA A 234 7.77 14.18 -1.75
CA ALA A 234 6.70 15.12 -1.45
C ALA A 234 7.26 16.53 -1.66
N LYS A 235 6.60 17.30 -2.53
CA LYS A 235 7.00 18.66 -2.86
C LYS A 235 5.94 19.65 -2.42
N ASP A 236 6.34 20.67 -1.68
CA ASP A 236 5.49 21.75 -1.18
C ASP A 236 5.09 22.72 -2.31
N MET A 237 4.47 23.86 -1.97
CA MET A 237 4.06 24.90 -2.94
C MET A 237 3.19 24.35 -4.10
N GLY A 238 2.44 23.28 -3.87
CA GLY A 238 1.67 22.60 -4.91
C GLY A 238 2.52 21.98 -6.02
N GLY A 239 3.77 21.59 -5.74
CA GLY A 239 4.69 20.98 -6.70
C GLY A 239 5.40 21.97 -7.62
N GLN A 240 5.38 23.27 -7.32
CA GLN A 240 5.97 24.31 -8.16
C GLN A 240 7.51 24.29 -8.12
N ARG A 241 8.17 24.95 -9.10
CA ARG A 241 9.65 24.89 -9.25
C ARG A 241 10.44 25.47 -8.07
N GLY A 242 9.84 26.35 -7.27
CA GLY A 242 10.47 26.95 -6.10
C GLY A 242 10.27 26.20 -4.79
N GLY A 243 9.47 25.12 -4.81
CA GLY A 243 9.13 24.39 -3.59
C GLY A 243 10.24 23.49 -3.05
N LEU A 244 10.27 23.30 -1.73
CA LEU A 244 11.14 22.36 -1.03
C LEU A 244 10.60 20.93 -1.15
N THR A 245 11.48 19.96 -0.96
CA THR A 245 11.20 18.55 -1.21
C THR A 245 11.67 17.69 -0.07
N GLY A 246 10.76 16.87 0.48
CA GLY A 246 11.10 15.72 1.29
C GLY A 246 11.13 14.46 0.44
N SER A 247 11.90 13.44 0.85
CA SER A 247 11.90 12.14 0.17
C SER A 247 11.90 10.96 1.16
N THR A 248 11.30 9.85 0.73
CA THR A 248 11.25 8.58 1.49
C THR A 248 11.40 7.39 0.56
N VAL A 249 11.82 6.25 1.12
CA VAL A 249 11.95 4.99 0.39
C VAL A 249 10.78 4.07 0.69
N VAL A 250 10.19 3.50 -0.36
CA VAL A 250 9.15 2.46 -0.25
C VAL A 250 9.71 1.15 -0.79
N LYS A 251 9.82 0.14 0.07
CA LYS A 251 10.20 -1.23 -0.28
C LYS A 251 8.94 -2.06 -0.49
N ILE A 252 8.80 -2.64 -1.67
CA ILE A 252 7.62 -3.39 -2.09
C ILE A 252 8.06 -4.83 -2.37
N THR A 253 7.39 -5.78 -1.72
CA THR A 253 7.60 -7.23 -1.92
C THR A 253 6.39 -7.81 -2.65
N LEU A 254 6.63 -8.53 -3.74
CA LEU A 254 5.56 -9.28 -4.39
C LEU A 254 5.16 -10.47 -3.54
N THR A 255 3.86 -10.65 -3.32
CA THR A 255 3.33 -11.90 -2.74
C THR A 255 2.97 -12.86 -3.85
N ASP A 256 3.32 -14.11 -3.62
CA ASP A 256 3.14 -15.21 -4.55
C ASP A 256 1.68 -15.43 -4.95
N VAL A 257 1.45 -15.69 -6.24
CA VAL A 257 0.19 -16.13 -6.81
C VAL A 257 0.44 -17.46 -7.52
N ASN A 258 -0.47 -18.43 -7.39
CA ASN A 258 -0.36 -19.70 -8.11
C ASN A 258 -0.50 -19.46 -9.62
N ASP A 259 0.63 -19.33 -10.29
CA ASP A 259 0.77 -18.79 -11.63
C ASP A 259 1.75 -19.60 -12.50
N ASN A 260 2.51 -20.51 -11.87
CA ASN A 260 3.31 -21.56 -12.49
C ASN A 260 2.77 -22.93 -12.08
N PRO A 261 2.37 -23.79 -13.03
CA PRO A 261 2.02 -25.16 -12.69
C PRO A 261 3.26 -26.02 -12.34
N PRO A 262 3.05 -27.15 -11.64
CA PRO A 262 4.11 -28.12 -11.42
C PRO A 262 4.42 -28.89 -12.70
N HIS A 263 5.71 -29.16 -12.91
CA HIS A 263 6.22 -29.89 -14.07
C HIS A 263 7.04 -31.10 -13.66
N PHE A 264 6.81 -32.26 -14.26
CA PHE A 264 7.62 -33.44 -14.01
C PHE A 264 9.07 -33.24 -14.47
N THR A 265 10.02 -33.75 -13.70
CA THR A 265 11.44 -33.72 -14.09
C THR A 265 11.75 -34.63 -15.27
N GLN A 266 10.89 -35.64 -15.51
CA GLN A 266 11.00 -36.59 -16.61
C GLN A 266 9.62 -36.86 -17.23
N SER A 267 9.56 -36.99 -18.55
CA SER A 267 8.32 -37.40 -19.23
C SER A 267 8.03 -38.90 -19.09
N ILE A 268 9.07 -39.70 -18.83
CA ILE A 268 8.97 -41.15 -18.64
C ILE A 268 9.81 -41.58 -17.45
N TYR A 269 9.17 -42.23 -16.47
CA TYR A 269 9.82 -42.90 -15.35
C TYR A 269 9.82 -44.41 -15.57
N GLN A 270 10.88 -45.10 -15.15
CA GLN A 270 10.99 -46.55 -15.27
C GLN A 270 11.38 -47.15 -13.93
N PHE A 271 10.58 -48.09 -13.44
CA PHE A 271 10.84 -48.80 -12.20
C PHE A 271 10.74 -50.30 -12.39
N ARG A 272 11.38 -51.03 -11.48
CA ARG A 272 11.27 -52.48 -11.36
C ARG A 272 10.73 -52.82 -9.99
N VAL A 273 9.85 -53.80 -9.93
CA VAL A 273 9.20 -54.24 -8.70
C VAL A 273 9.15 -55.78 -8.68
N PRO A 274 9.70 -56.44 -7.65
CA PRO A 274 9.56 -57.88 -7.50
C PRO A 274 8.10 -58.27 -7.33
N GLU A 275 7.63 -59.36 -7.93
CA GLU A 275 6.23 -59.80 -7.78
C GLU A 275 5.85 -60.15 -6.34
N SER A 276 6.84 -60.57 -5.54
CA SER A 276 6.72 -60.84 -4.11
C SER A 276 6.48 -59.59 -3.24
N SER A 277 6.46 -58.40 -3.85
CA SER A 277 6.20 -57.13 -3.15
C SER A 277 4.78 -57.09 -2.58
N THR A 278 4.67 -56.81 -1.29
CA THR A 278 3.37 -56.71 -0.60
C THR A 278 2.69 -55.38 -0.87
N SER A 279 1.37 -55.31 -0.68
CA SER A 279 0.61 -54.06 -0.69
C SER A 279 1.23 -53.02 0.27
N GLY A 280 1.41 -51.80 -0.22
CA GLY A 280 2.08 -50.69 0.46
C GLY A 280 3.59 -50.59 0.18
N SER A 281 4.20 -51.58 -0.49
CA SER A 281 5.62 -51.53 -0.87
C SER A 281 5.88 -50.37 -1.83
N VAL A 282 6.93 -49.57 -1.56
CA VAL A 282 7.35 -48.47 -2.43
C VAL A 282 8.07 -49.02 -3.65
N VAL A 283 7.56 -48.68 -4.84
CA VAL A 283 8.14 -49.09 -6.13
C VAL A 283 9.16 -48.06 -6.61
N GLY A 284 8.86 -46.78 -6.41
CA GLY A 284 9.70 -45.70 -6.89
C GLY A 284 9.18 -44.34 -6.47
N ARG A 285 10.01 -43.32 -6.69
CA ARG A 285 9.67 -41.92 -6.44
C ARG A 285 9.70 -41.17 -7.76
N ILE A 286 8.68 -40.37 -8.01
CA ILE A 286 8.63 -39.43 -9.13
C ILE A 286 8.75 -38.00 -8.60
N GLN A 287 9.34 -37.13 -9.40
CA GLN A 287 9.66 -35.77 -8.98
C GLN A 287 9.01 -34.77 -9.94
N ALA A 288 8.43 -33.72 -9.38
CA ALA A 288 7.99 -32.55 -10.12
C ALA A 288 8.57 -31.29 -9.46
N THR A 289 8.64 -30.21 -10.23
CA THR A 289 9.13 -28.91 -9.79
C THR A 289 8.08 -27.85 -10.06
N ASP A 290 7.84 -27.02 -9.07
CA ASP A 290 7.02 -25.83 -9.15
C ASP A 290 7.88 -24.59 -8.83
N LYS A 291 7.63 -23.46 -9.49
CA LYS A 291 8.38 -22.22 -9.27
C LYS A 291 7.77 -21.34 -8.19
N ASP A 292 6.50 -21.57 -7.86
CA ASP A 292 5.76 -20.82 -6.85
C ASP A 292 6.27 -21.19 -5.45
N ILE A 293 5.75 -20.55 -4.40
CA ILE A 293 6.21 -20.80 -3.02
C ILE A 293 5.06 -21.09 -2.05
N GLY A 294 5.42 -21.76 -0.95
CA GLY A 294 4.47 -22.08 0.12
C GLY A 294 3.32 -22.94 -0.39
N GLN A 295 2.08 -22.53 -0.11
CA GLN A 295 0.88 -23.30 -0.46
C GLN A 295 0.60 -23.35 -1.97
N ASN A 296 1.10 -22.38 -2.74
CA ASN A 296 0.90 -22.37 -4.20
C ASN A 296 1.79 -23.43 -4.87
N ALA A 297 2.94 -23.77 -4.28
CA ALA A 297 3.85 -24.82 -4.77
C ALA A 297 3.53 -26.24 -4.23
N GLU A 298 2.49 -26.41 -3.40
CA GLU A 298 2.11 -27.74 -2.90
C GLU A 298 1.50 -28.58 -4.01
N MET A 299 2.05 -29.79 -4.22
CA MET A 299 1.69 -30.65 -5.34
C MET A 299 0.85 -31.85 -4.92
N ASP A 300 -0.08 -32.25 -5.78
CA ASP A 300 -0.87 -33.46 -5.66
C ASP A 300 -0.70 -34.35 -6.89
N PHE A 301 -0.36 -35.62 -6.66
CA PHE A 301 -0.13 -36.60 -7.71
C PHE A 301 -1.29 -37.58 -7.81
N THR A 302 -1.78 -37.82 -9.02
CA THR A 302 -2.92 -38.70 -9.25
C THR A 302 -2.66 -39.63 -10.44
N ILE A 303 -2.96 -40.92 -10.28
CA ILE A 303 -2.98 -41.86 -11.42
C ILE A 303 -4.27 -41.60 -12.20
N ILE A 304 -4.14 -41.21 -13.47
CA ILE A 304 -5.29 -40.84 -14.31
C ILE A 304 -5.64 -41.89 -15.34
N SER A 305 -4.69 -42.73 -15.75
CA SER A 305 -4.92 -43.74 -16.78
C SER A 305 -3.86 -44.85 -16.72
N GLY A 306 -4.06 -45.90 -17.53
CA GLY A 306 -3.09 -46.98 -17.72
C GLY A 306 -3.58 -48.33 -17.21
N ASP A 307 -2.86 -49.38 -17.61
CA ASP A 307 -3.25 -50.76 -17.38
C ASP A 307 -2.81 -51.30 -16.01
N GLY A 308 -2.08 -50.48 -15.24
CA GLY A 308 -1.68 -50.72 -13.85
C GLY A 308 -2.49 -49.94 -12.81
N MET A 309 -3.52 -49.18 -13.22
CA MET A 309 -4.28 -48.28 -12.32
C MET A 309 -4.91 -48.97 -11.10
N GLU A 310 -5.26 -50.26 -11.23
CA GLU A 310 -5.78 -51.05 -10.10
C GLU A 310 -4.70 -51.72 -9.26
N MET A 311 -3.50 -51.85 -9.81
CA MET A 311 -2.39 -52.61 -9.22
C MET A 311 -1.46 -51.72 -8.41
N PHE A 312 -1.40 -50.43 -8.72
CA PHE A 312 -0.55 -49.44 -8.07
C PHE A 312 -1.37 -48.30 -7.49
N ASP A 313 -0.77 -47.59 -6.54
CA ASP A 313 -1.31 -46.37 -5.94
C ASP A 313 -0.22 -45.29 -5.90
N ILE A 314 -0.62 -44.04 -5.69
CA ILE A 314 0.31 -42.92 -5.52
C ILE A 314 -0.08 -42.04 -4.34
N SER A 315 0.92 -41.57 -3.60
CA SER A 315 0.74 -40.56 -2.55
C SER A 315 1.84 -39.51 -2.61
N THR A 316 1.54 -38.29 -2.19
CA THR A 316 2.54 -37.23 -2.05
C THR A 316 3.29 -37.38 -0.72
N ASP A 317 4.62 -37.45 -0.77
CA ASP A 317 5.47 -37.34 0.41
C ASP A 317 5.42 -35.90 0.95
N LYS A 318 4.97 -35.71 2.19
CA LYS A 318 4.80 -34.37 2.77
C LYS A 318 6.11 -33.64 3.01
N GLU A 319 7.20 -34.36 3.21
CA GLU A 319 8.51 -33.77 3.51
C GLU A 319 9.26 -33.41 2.23
N THR A 320 9.22 -34.29 1.22
CA THR A 320 9.98 -34.09 -0.02
C THR A 320 9.16 -33.55 -1.19
N GLN A 321 7.82 -33.51 -1.08
CA GLN A 321 6.89 -33.19 -2.17
C GLN A 321 7.07 -34.11 -3.41
N GLU A 322 7.57 -35.33 -3.21
CA GLU A 322 7.73 -36.34 -4.25
C GLU A 322 6.49 -37.24 -4.33
N GLY A 323 6.19 -37.76 -5.52
CA GLY A 323 5.15 -38.77 -5.71
C GLY A 323 5.70 -40.18 -5.39
N LEU A 324 5.14 -40.85 -4.40
CA LEU A 324 5.49 -42.21 -4.00
C LEU A 324 4.58 -43.21 -4.70
N VAL A 325 5.12 -43.92 -5.69
CA VAL A 325 4.40 -45.02 -6.37
C VAL A 325 4.50 -46.27 -5.50
N THR A 326 3.36 -46.86 -5.14
CA THR A 326 3.29 -48.03 -4.25
C THR A 326 2.47 -49.17 -4.85
N VAL A 327 2.72 -50.39 -4.40
CA VAL A 327 1.92 -51.57 -4.78
C VAL A 327 0.59 -51.54 -4.04
N ARG A 328 -0.52 -51.65 -4.77
CA ARG A 328 -1.88 -51.70 -4.20
C ARG A 328 -2.38 -53.14 -4.06
N LYS A 329 -2.26 -53.93 -5.13
CA LYS A 329 -2.66 -55.35 -5.19
C LYS A 329 -1.44 -56.24 -5.45
N PRO A 330 -1.45 -57.52 -5.01
CA PRO A 330 -0.38 -58.47 -5.30
C PRO A 330 -0.10 -58.55 -6.81
N LEU A 331 1.17 -58.57 -7.17
CA LEU A 331 1.64 -58.71 -8.54
C LEU A 331 1.84 -60.20 -8.85
N ASP A 332 1.84 -60.53 -10.14
CA ASP A 332 2.00 -61.90 -10.65
C ASP A 332 2.65 -61.78 -12.02
N TYR A 333 3.91 -62.18 -12.10
CA TYR A 333 4.75 -62.06 -13.28
C TYR A 333 4.22 -62.91 -14.43
N GLU A 334 3.84 -64.16 -14.15
CA GLU A 334 3.29 -65.14 -15.12
C GLU A 334 2.03 -64.61 -15.81
N LYS A 335 1.19 -63.89 -15.07
CA LYS A 335 -0.01 -63.23 -15.62
C LYS A 335 0.36 -62.01 -16.43
N LYS A 336 1.20 -61.13 -15.88
CA LYS A 336 1.53 -59.85 -16.53
C LYS A 336 2.89 -59.29 -16.07
N PRO A 337 3.91 -59.31 -16.93
CA PRO A 337 5.27 -58.93 -16.57
C PRO A 337 5.53 -57.41 -16.57
N SER A 338 4.58 -56.59 -17.04
CA SER A 338 4.77 -55.14 -17.09
C SER A 338 3.47 -54.38 -17.06
N TYR A 339 3.51 -53.20 -16.45
CA TYR A 339 2.41 -52.25 -16.38
C TYR A 339 2.87 -50.86 -16.82
N THR A 340 1.92 -50.06 -17.31
CA THR A 340 2.09 -48.65 -17.62
C THR A 340 0.97 -47.86 -16.94
N ILE A 341 1.33 -46.81 -16.23
CA ILE A 341 0.40 -45.85 -15.63
C ILE A 341 0.75 -44.44 -16.09
N GLU A 342 -0.27 -43.61 -16.30
CA GLU A 342 -0.11 -42.17 -16.53
C GLU A 342 -0.46 -41.44 -15.25
N ILE A 343 0.45 -40.57 -14.82
CA ILE A 343 0.34 -39.82 -13.57
C ILE A 343 0.28 -38.34 -13.90
N GLN A 344 -0.71 -37.67 -13.36
CA GLN A 344 -0.89 -36.22 -13.45
C GLN A 344 -0.41 -35.56 -12.17
N VAL A 345 0.22 -34.40 -12.29
CA VAL A 345 0.55 -33.50 -11.17
C VAL A 345 -0.22 -32.18 -11.31
N GLN A 346 -0.69 -31.64 -10.20
CA GLN A 346 -1.36 -30.34 -10.11
C GLN A 346 -1.15 -29.72 -8.73
N ASN A 347 -1.32 -28.40 -8.59
CA ASN A 347 -1.29 -27.75 -7.27
C ASN A 347 -2.53 -28.11 -6.45
N THR A 348 -2.39 -28.08 -5.12
CA THR A 348 -3.51 -28.30 -4.19
C THR A 348 -4.50 -27.12 -4.14
N GLN A 349 -4.04 -25.91 -4.46
CA GLN A 349 -4.85 -24.68 -4.48
C GLN A 349 -5.31 -24.32 -5.89
N GLU A 350 -6.63 -24.21 -6.11
CA GLU A 350 -7.19 -23.66 -7.34
C GLU A 350 -7.32 -22.13 -7.25
N TYR A 351 -6.62 -21.39 -8.12
CA TYR A 351 -6.78 -19.94 -8.18
C TYR A 351 -8.02 -19.56 -9.00
N VAL A 352 -9.02 -18.97 -8.33
CA VAL A 352 -10.36 -18.64 -8.88
C VAL A 352 -10.33 -17.66 -10.07
N ARG A 353 -9.21 -16.93 -10.26
CA ARG A 353 -9.07 -15.92 -11.32
C ARG A 353 -8.68 -16.51 -12.68
N PHE A 354 -8.08 -17.71 -12.68
CA PHE A 354 -7.77 -18.48 -13.88
C PHE A 354 -8.75 -19.66 -13.92
N VAL A 355 -9.90 -19.46 -14.59
CA VAL A 355 -11.07 -20.37 -14.68
C VAL A 355 -10.80 -21.64 -15.50
N SER A 356 -9.58 -22.16 -15.43
CA SER A 356 -9.22 -23.48 -15.91
C SER A 356 -8.21 -24.00 -14.92
N SER A 357 -8.52 -25.12 -14.26
CA SER A 357 -7.54 -25.93 -13.53
C SER A 357 -6.19 -25.78 -14.21
N GLY A 358 -5.19 -25.26 -13.50
CA GLY A 358 -3.92 -24.83 -14.08
C GLY A 358 -3.32 -25.91 -14.99
N PRO A 359 -2.44 -25.55 -15.94
CA PRO A 359 -1.84 -26.50 -16.87
C PRO A 359 -1.34 -27.74 -16.13
N LYS A 360 -1.99 -28.87 -16.38
CA LYS A 360 -1.65 -30.16 -15.77
C LYS A 360 -0.50 -30.76 -16.55
N ASP A 361 0.51 -31.26 -15.87
CA ASP A 361 1.56 -32.05 -16.49
C ASP A 361 1.29 -33.54 -16.27
N VAL A 362 1.67 -34.36 -17.24
CA VAL A 362 1.44 -35.81 -17.24
C VAL A 362 2.74 -36.53 -17.60
N ALA A 363 3.13 -37.47 -16.74
CA ALA A 363 4.25 -38.37 -16.99
C ALA A 363 3.79 -39.82 -17.10
N THR A 364 4.48 -40.58 -17.95
CA THR A 364 4.27 -42.02 -18.09
C THR A 364 5.21 -42.79 -17.18
N VAL A 365 4.69 -43.67 -16.33
CA VAL A 365 5.50 -44.59 -15.52
C VAL A 365 5.40 -46.00 -16.08
N ARG A 366 6.54 -46.58 -16.44
CA ARG A 366 6.66 -47.98 -16.89
C ARG A 366 7.21 -48.83 -15.76
N LEU A 367 6.46 -49.86 -15.42
CA LEU A 367 6.72 -50.74 -14.28
C LEU A 367 7.00 -52.14 -14.83
N ALA A 368 8.23 -52.61 -14.69
CA ALA A 368 8.57 -54.00 -14.98
C ALA A 368 8.43 -54.82 -13.70
N VAL A 369 7.70 -55.93 -13.79
CA VAL A 369 7.64 -56.90 -12.69
C VAL A 369 8.85 -57.82 -12.83
N ASP A 370 9.65 -57.93 -11.78
CA ASP A 370 10.74 -58.88 -11.71
C ASP A 370 10.20 -60.22 -11.19
N ASP A 371 10.48 -61.27 -11.96
CA ASP A 371 10.17 -62.68 -11.71
C ASP A 371 10.92 -63.20 -10.47
N VAL A 372 10.21 -63.83 -9.53
CA VAL A 372 10.74 -64.36 -8.28
C VAL A 372 10.32 -65.82 -8.10
N ASP A 373 11.32 -66.72 -8.14
CA ASP A 373 11.17 -68.18 -8.01
C ASP A 373 10.11 -68.61 -6.97
N GLU A 374 9.00 -69.17 -7.47
CA GLU A 374 7.86 -69.64 -6.67
C GLU A 374 7.88 -71.17 -6.49
N PRO A 375 7.41 -71.69 -5.33
CA PRO A 375 7.32 -73.13 -5.15
C PRO A 375 6.24 -73.75 -6.06
N PRO A 376 6.42 -75.00 -6.55
CA PRO A 376 5.40 -75.67 -7.36
C PRO A 376 4.05 -75.80 -6.66
N VAL A 377 2.98 -75.43 -7.37
CA VAL A 377 1.60 -75.42 -6.85
C VAL A 377 0.82 -76.62 -7.37
N PHE A 378 0.20 -77.38 -6.47
CA PHE A 378 -0.69 -78.48 -6.86
C PHE A 378 -1.92 -77.97 -7.61
N LYS A 379 -2.32 -78.67 -8.69
CA LYS A 379 -3.51 -78.29 -9.50
C LYS A 379 -4.83 -78.25 -8.71
N LYS A 380 -4.90 -78.93 -7.56
CA LYS A 380 -6.06 -78.99 -6.67
C LYS A 380 -5.59 -78.85 -5.23
N ALA A 381 -6.40 -78.18 -4.40
CA ALA A 381 -6.15 -78.06 -2.96
C ALA A 381 -6.27 -79.40 -2.21
N SER A 382 -7.07 -80.34 -2.74
CA SER A 382 -7.18 -81.69 -2.23
C SER A 382 -7.40 -82.70 -3.37
N TYR A 383 -6.88 -83.91 -3.16
CA TYR A 383 -7.09 -85.04 -4.06
C TYR A 383 -7.74 -86.16 -3.26
N LEU A 384 -8.93 -86.60 -3.69
CA LEU A 384 -9.62 -87.73 -3.11
C LEU A 384 -9.49 -88.92 -4.06
N TYR A 385 -8.99 -90.03 -3.52
CA TYR A 385 -8.92 -91.31 -4.22
C TYR A 385 -9.57 -92.36 -3.32
N GLU A 386 -10.49 -93.13 -3.89
CA GLU A 386 -11.08 -94.27 -3.20
C GLU A 386 -10.38 -95.54 -3.67
N VAL A 387 -9.93 -96.35 -2.72
CA VAL A 387 -9.27 -97.62 -2.98
C VAL A 387 -9.88 -98.69 -2.08
N LYS A 388 -10.02 -99.91 -2.61
CA LYS A 388 -10.53 -101.04 -1.82
C LYS A 388 -9.51 -101.45 -0.77
N GLU A 389 -9.98 -101.93 0.37
CA GLU A 389 -9.11 -102.32 1.49
C GLU A 389 -8.18 -103.51 1.19
N ASP A 390 -8.51 -104.30 0.17
CA ASP A 390 -7.85 -105.56 -0.20
C ASP A 390 -6.89 -105.43 -1.40
N VAL A 391 -6.51 -104.22 -1.81
CA VAL A 391 -5.61 -104.03 -2.95
C VAL A 391 -4.18 -104.54 -2.71
N ALA A 392 -3.58 -105.08 -3.76
CA ALA A 392 -2.22 -105.60 -3.72
C ALA A 392 -1.18 -104.50 -3.49
N VAL A 393 -0.06 -104.85 -2.83
CA VAL A 393 1.08 -103.94 -2.61
C VAL A 393 1.64 -103.49 -3.97
N GLY A 394 1.83 -102.17 -4.11
CA GLY A 394 2.26 -101.54 -5.37
C GLY A 394 1.13 -101.02 -6.25
N THR A 395 -0.14 -101.16 -5.83
CA THR A 395 -1.28 -100.57 -6.55
C THR A 395 -1.20 -99.05 -6.53
N VAL A 396 -1.25 -98.43 -7.72
CA VAL A 396 -1.30 -96.97 -7.87
C VAL A 396 -2.69 -96.47 -7.48
N VAL A 397 -2.78 -95.74 -6.36
CA VAL A 397 -4.04 -95.21 -5.81
C VAL A 397 -4.53 -93.97 -6.58
N GLY A 398 -3.60 -93.19 -7.13
CA GLY A 398 -3.89 -91.99 -7.88
C GLY A 398 -2.61 -91.26 -8.28
N SER A 399 -2.76 -90.21 -9.07
CA SER A 399 -1.65 -89.37 -9.52
C SER A 399 -1.94 -87.91 -9.22
N VAL A 400 -1.10 -87.27 -8.43
CA VAL A 400 -1.16 -85.82 -8.20
C VAL A 400 -0.20 -85.11 -9.14
N SER A 401 -0.51 -83.88 -9.52
CA SER A 401 0.39 -83.06 -10.34
C SER A 401 0.50 -81.66 -9.75
N ALA A 402 1.73 -81.18 -9.61
CA ALA A 402 2.05 -79.79 -9.33
C ALA A 402 2.54 -79.11 -10.61
N MET A 403 2.25 -77.83 -10.73
CA MET A 403 2.77 -76.95 -11.77
C MET A 403 3.65 -75.90 -11.09
N ASP A 404 4.86 -75.79 -11.59
CA ASP A 404 5.82 -74.77 -11.22
C ASP A 404 5.52 -73.53 -12.09
N PRO A 405 5.13 -72.39 -11.48
CA PRO A 405 4.73 -71.18 -12.22
C PRO A 405 5.84 -70.64 -13.12
N ASP A 406 7.08 -70.62 -12.62
CA ASP A 406 8.28 -70.07 -13.26
C ASP A 406 8.74 -70.91 -14.47
N ARG A 407 8.32 -72.18 -14.49
CA ARG A 407 8.79 -73.18 -15.46
C ARG A 407 8.32 -72.97 -16.90
N ALA A 408 7.47 -71.97 -17.18
CA ALA A 408 7.09 -71.63 -18.54
C ALA A 408 8.30 -71.19 -19.42
N ARG A 409 9.44 -70.83 -18.82
CA ARG A 409 10.67 -70.46 -19.57
C ARG A 409 11.98 -71.09 -19.13
N SER A 410 11.98 -71.89 -18.07
CA SER A 410 13.16 -72.70 -17.70
C SER A 410 13.32 -73.89 -18.66
N VAL A 411 13.86 -73.63 -19.86
CA VAL A 411 14.48 -74.67 -20.68
C VAL A 411 15.79 -75.06 -19.99
N VAL A 412 15.66 -75.86 -18.94
CA VAL A 412 16.77 -76.66 -18.43
C VAL A 412 16.75 -77.95 -19.25
N LYS A 413 17.75 -78.07 -20.13
CA LYS A 413 18.09 -79.33 -20.80
C LYS A 413 18.53 -80.38 -19.79
#